data_AF-A0A382IU59-F1
#
_entry.id   AF-A0A382IU59-F1
#
_cell.length_a   1.000
_cell.length_b   1.000
_cell.length_c   1.000
_cell.angle_alpha   90.00
_cell.angle_beta   90.00
_cell.angle_gamma   90.00
#
_symmetry.space_group_name_H-M   'P 1'
#
loop_
_entity.id
_entity.type
_entity.pdbx_description
1 polymer ?
#
loop_
_entity_poly.entity_id
_entity_poly.type
_entity_poly.pdbx_seq_one_letter_code
_entity_poly.pdbx_strand_id
1 'polypeptide(L)'
;FIGQLKVLKLELDLKIGALDADIKSLKKAARKTVGPEILNRIEQIKRTGLVELKDDFKIYWERYPIANLSPGKDYLNPELSLVIDDMVESSDQLQLSNYLMNWLNNKIKDDLKSLIDLKQIKINNPSIRALAYQLYENNGVIKREDVSNFLNNLRQEERRVLRELGVKFGRYHIFLYKLFKPNAVSLRIALWRNYHQKYFQLKLPKFGLNFLEHKNPENKNFMLLCGFEKFDQFFVRIDILERLFVKIMNSNLENKNEIKLIPEMLNLLGCSKDSFIKLIQKMNYKTFEKNDETFFKYAPVKKFKKNYKFKSNNKDNPFSVLKQMSFK
;
A
#
# COMPACT_ATOMS: atom_id res chain seq x y z
N PHE A 1 -44.11 16.24 -0.60
CA PHE A 1 -43.31 15.07 -0.17
C PHE A 1 -42.62 15.45 1.13
N ILE A 2 -42.71 14.61 2.16
CA ILE A 2 -42.33 14.94 3.55
C ILE A 2 -40.84 14.62 3.84
N GLY A 3 -40.19 13.85 2.96
CA GLY A 3 -38.77 13.52 3.00
C GLY A 3 -38.42 12.42 1.99
N GLN A 4 -37.13 12.13 1.83
CA GLN A 4 -36.61 11.03 1.03
C GLN A 4 -35.81 10.07 1.91
N LEU A 5 -36.12 8.77 1.83
CA LEU A 5 -35.34 7.72 2.48
C LEU A 5 -34.09 7.40 1.63
N LYS A 6 -32.95 7.97 2.01
CA LYS A 6 -31.66 7.64 1.41
C LYS A 6 -31.05 6.45 2.15
N VAL A 7 -31.32 5.25 1.63
CA VAL A 7 -30.80 3.96 2.10
C VAL A 7 -31.11 3.67 3.56
N LEU A 8 -30.31 4.13 4.51
CA LEU A 8 -30.50 3.92 5.95
C LEU A 8 -30.79 5.23 6.71
N LYS A 9 -30.87 6.36 6.01
CA LYS A 9 -31.10 7.69 6.59
C LYS A 9 -32.34 8.35 6.01
N LEU A 10 -33.20 8.88 6.86
CA LEU A 10 -34.36 9.65 6.43
C LEU A 10 -34.01 11.13 6.38
N GLU A 11 -33.97 11.70 5.18
CA GLU A 11 -33.81 13.15 5.01
C GLU A 11 -35.20 13.77 4.90
N LEU A 12 -35.58 14.55 5.91
CA LEU A 12 -36.83 15.31 5.90
C LEU A 12 -36.63 16.61 5.13
N ASP A 13 -37.51 16.90 4.18
CA ASP A 13 -37.49 18.15 3.42
C ASP A 13 -38.28 19.20 4.21
N LEU A 14 -37.64 19.77 5.23
CA LEU A 14 -38.26 20.73 6.14
C LEU A 14 -38.21 22.13 5.52
N LYS A 15 -39.37 22.75 5.30
CA LYS A 15 -39.45 24.18 4.96
C LYS A 15 -38.86 25.02 6.10
N ILE A 16 -38.09 26.04 5.76
CA ILE A 16 -37.49 27.01 6.71
C ILE A 16 -38.64 27.61 7.55
N GLY A 17 -38.72 27.28 8.84
CA GLY A 17 -39.75 27.77 9.77
C GLY A 17 -40.65 26.71 10.45
N ALA A 18 -40.43 25.41 10.25
CA ALA A 18 -41.21 24.37 10.95
C ALA A 18 -40.93 24.36 12.47
N LEU A 19 -41.99 24.29 13.30
CA LEU A 19 -41.88 24.18 14.76
C LEU A 19 -41.26 22.84 15.18
N ASP A 20 -40.45 22.84 16.25
CA ASP A 20 -39.80 21.63 16.79
C ASP A 20 -40.79 20.51 17.16
N ALA A 21 -41.99 20.88 17.60
CA ALA A 21 -43.07 19.95 17.91
C ALA A 21 -43.61 19.23 16.65
N ASP A 22 -43.68 19.94 15.53
CA ASP A 22 -44.09 19.38 14.24
C ASP A 22 -43.02 18.43 13.72
N ILE A 23 -41.74 18.81 13.82
CA ILE A 23 -40.59 17.95 13.45
C ILE A 23 -40.60 16.66 14.27
N LYS A 24 -40.86 16.73 15.58
CA LYS A 24 -40.91 15.56 16.46
C LYS A 24 -42.07 14.62 16.11
N SER A 25 -43.24 15.19 15.81
CA SER A 25 -44.43 14.42 15.40
C SER A 25 -44.23 13.78 14.03
N LEU A 26 -43.62 14.50 13.08
CA LEU A 26 -43.24 14.00 11.75
C LEU A 26 -42.26 12.82 11.85
N LYS A 27 -41.21 12.95 12.66
CA LYS A 27 -40.24 11.88 12.92
C LYS A 27 -40.93 10.65 13.51
N LYS A 28 -41.86 10.83 14.45
CA LYS A 28 -42.62 9.73 15.06
C LYS A 28 -43.52 9.01 14.06
N ALA A 29 -44.18 9.74 13.16
CA ALA A 29 -44.99 9.16 12.09
C ALA A 29 -44.11 8.42 11.07
N ALA A 30 -43.01 9.04 10.63
CA ALA A 30 -42.07 8.44 9.70
C ALA A 30 -41.45 7.15 10.25
N ARG A 31 -41.11 7.08 11.54
CA ARG A 31 -40.61 5.86 12.20
C ARG A 31 -41.50 4.64 11.97
N LYS A 32 -42.82 4.80 12.09
CA LYS A 32 -43.77 3.69 11.92
C LYS A 32 -43.80 3.14 10.50
N THR A 33 -43.57 3.99 9.50
CA THR A 33 -43.64 3.61 8.08
C THR A 33 -42.27 3.21 7.52
N VAL A 34 -41.20 3.88 7.95
CA VAL A 34 -39.85 3.78 7.39
C VAL A 34 -38.98 2.77 8.13
N GLY A 35 -39.20 2.57 9.43
CA GLY A 35 -38.42 1.64 10.25
C GLY A 35 -38.35 0.22 9.68
N PRO A 36 -39.49 -0.43 9.34
CA PRO A 36 -39.48 -1.78 8.78
C PRO A 36 -38.69 -1.90 7.46
N GLU A 37 -38.75 -0.86 6.62
CA GLU A 37 -38.02 -0.82 5.35
C GLU A 37 -36.51 -0.68 5.58
N ILE A 38 -36.07 0.11 6.57
CA ILE A 38 -34.65 0.18 6.96
C ILE A 38 -34.15 -1.18 7.43
N LEU A 39 -34.92 -1.89 8.26
CA LEU A 39 -34.55 -3.23 8.74
C LEU A 39 -34.45 -4.24 7.59
N ASN A 40 -35.40 -4.22 6.65
CA ASN A 40 -35.34 -5.05 5.44
C ASN A 40 -34.05 -4.79 4.64
N ARG A 41 -33.64 -3.52 4.49
CA ARG A 41 -32.38 -3.17 3.82
C ARG A 41 -31.16 -3.66 4.59
N ILE A 42 -31.15 -3.58 5.92
CA ILE A 42 -30.07 -4.13 6.75
C ILE A 42 -29.94 -5.63 6.52
N GLU A 43 -31.05 -6.38 6.51
CA GLU A 43 -31.04 -7.81 6.19
C GLU A 43 -30.56 -8.09 4.77
N GLN A 44 -30.96 -7.29 3.79
CA GLN A 44 -30.50 -7.42 2.41
C GLN A 44 -28.99 -7.19 2.28
N ILE A 45 -28.45 -6.16 2.95
CA ILE A 45 -27.01 -5.89 3.02
C ILE A 45 -26.29 -7.10 3.60
N LYS A 46 -26.75 -7.62 4.74
CA LYS A 46 -26.15 -8.78 5.41
C LYS A 46 -26.17 -10.04 4.53
N ARG A 47 -27.31 -10.31 3.90
CA ARG A 47 -27.53 -11.48 3.03
C ARG A 47 -26.71 -11.43 1.74
N THR A 48 -26.63 -10.27 1.10
CA THR A 48 -25.96 -10.14 -0.21
C THR A 48 -24.46 -9.95 -0.09
N GLY A 49 -23.99 -9.22 0.94
CA GLY A 49 -22.58 -8.85 1.08
C GLY A 49 -22.03 -7.99 -0.05
N LEU A 50 -22.90 -7.44 -0.90
CA LEU A 50 -22.54 -6.57 -2.02
C LEU A 50 -22.30 -5.14 -1.54
N VAL A 51 -21.23 -4.98 -0.76
CA VAL A 51 -20.75 -3.68 -0.30
C VAL A 51 -19.36 -3.39 -0.85
N GLU A 52 -19.01 -2.11 -0.99
CA GLU A 52 -17.77 -1.67 -1.60
C GLU A 52 -17.11 -0.58 -0.75
N LEU A 53 -15.80 -0.68 -0.51
CA LEU A 53 -14.99 0.38 0.08
C LEU A 53 -14.44 1.26 -1.04
N LYS A 54 -14.67 2.57 -0.97
CA LYS A 54 -14.17 3.55 -1.95
C LYS A 54 -13.06 4.43 -1.39
N ASP A 55 -12.41 5.19 -2.26
CA ASP A 55 -11.26 6.05 -1.96
C ASP A 55 -11.56 7.22 -1.01
N ASP A 56 -12.83 7.50 -0.74
CA ASP A 56 -13.30 8.50 0.24
C ASP A 56 -13.46 7.92 1.66
N PHE A 57 -12.94 6.70 1.87
CA PHE A 57 -12.96 5.97 3.15
C PHE A 57 -14.37 5.62 3.64
N LYS A 58 -15.30 5.42 2.71
CA LYS A 58 -16.67 4.99 3.04
C LYS A 58 -16.99 3.64 2.45
N ILE A 59 -17.80 2.89 3.18
CA ILE A 59 -18.42 1.65 2.70
C ILE A 59 -19.77 2.02 2.10
N TYR A 60 -19.97 1.58 0.86
CA TYR A 60 -21.16 1.81 0.08
C TYR A 60 -21.96 0.52 -0.05
N TRP A 61 -23.28 0.66 0.03
CA TRP A 61 -24.22 -0.29 -0.55
C TRP A 61 -24.85 0.38 -1.77
N GLU A 62 -24.67 -0.24 -2.93
CA GLU A 62 -24.93 0.39 -4.23
C GLU A 62 -24.20 1.74 -4.37
N ARG A 63 -24.95 2.84 -4.45
CA ARG A 63 -24.43 4.21 -4.59
C ARG A 63 -24.44 5.03 -3.30
N TYR A 64 -24.91 4.46 -2.19
CA TYR A 64 -25.10 5.22 -0.96
C TYR A 64 -24.13 4.76 0.15
N PRO A 65 -23.52 5.71 0.88
CA PRO A 65 -22.64 5.37 1.98
C PRO A 65 -23.45 4.86 3.18
N ILE A 66 -23.00 3.75 3.76
CA ILE A 66 -23.62 3.11 4.93
C ILE A 66 -22.68 3.08 6.14
N ALA A 67 -21.38 3.32 5.95
CA ALA A 67 -20.42 3.49 7.01
C ALA A 67 -19.23 4.35 6.56
N ASN A 68 -18.59 5.02 7.52
CA ASN A 68 -17.32 5.72 7.33
C ASN A 68 -16.22 4.99 8.10
N LEU A 69 -15.02 4.95 7.53
CA LEU A 69 -13.81 4.53 8.20
C LEU A 69 -13.15 5.73 8.86
N SER A 70 -12.50 5.48 9.99
CA SER A 70 -11.65 6.42 10.71
C SER A 70 -10.33 5.75 11.11
N PRO A 71 -9.29 6.51 11.50
CA PRO A 71 -8.04 5.93 11.99
C PRO A 71 -8.30 5.06 13.22
N GLY A 72 -7.76 3.84 13.25
CA GLY A 72 -7.75 3.00 14.45
C GLY A 72 -6.35 2.76 14.98
N LYS A 73 -6.11 1.59 15.59
CA LYS A 73 -4.82 1.26 16.23
C LYS A 73 -3.64 1.30 15.26
N ASP A 74 -3.84 0.80 14.05
CA ASP A 74 -2.90 0.88 12.94
C ASP A 74 -3.68 0.90 11.62
N TYR A 75 -3.01 1.14 10.49
CA TYR A 75 -3.72 1.27 9.20
C TYR A 75 -4.42 -0.01 8.74
N LEU A 76 -4.05 -1.20 9.25
CA LEU A 76 -4.76 -2.44 8.96
C LEU A 76 -5.93 -2.72 9.91
N ASN A 77 -6.11 -1.87 10.93
CA ASN A 77 -7.17 -1.98 11.93
C ASN A 77 -7.89 -0.62 12.04
N PRO A 78 -8.61 -0.18 11.00
CA PRO A 78 -9.39 1.04 11.04
C PRO A 78 -10.61 0.92 11.97
N GLU A 79 -11.12 2.05 12.43
CA GLU A 79 -12.40 2.15 13.14
C GLU A 79 -13.54 2.40 12.15
N LEU A 80 -14.77 2.00 12.52
CA LEU A 80 -15.95 2.08 11.67
C LEU A 80 -17.10 2.77 12.40
N SER A 81 -17.71 3.76 11.75
CA SER A 81 -18.91 4.45 12.22
C SER A 81 -20.04 4.31 11.19
N LEU A 82 -21.25 3.96 11.61
CA LEU A 82 -22.38 3.80 10.69
C LEU A 82 -22.93 5.14 10.20
N VAL A 83 -23.40 5.15 8.95
CA VAL A 83 -24.21 6.22 8.36
C VAL A 83 -25.65 5.74 8.35
N ILE A 84 -26.33 5.90 9.48
CA ILE A 84 -27.69 5.39 9.73
C ILE A 84 -28.49 6.43 10.51
N ASP A 85 -29.81 6.38 10.41
CA ASP A 85 -30.70 7.24 11.19
C ASP A 85 -30.77 6.80 12.66
N ASP A 86 -30.80 7.77 13.57
CA ASP A 86 -30.90 7.55 15.03
C ASP A 86 -32.20 6.84 15.44
N MET A 87 -33.19 6.77 14.54
CA MET A 87 -34.42 6.04 14.81
C MET A 87 -34.30 4.52 14.83
N VAL A 88 -33.21 3.97 14.29
CA VAL A 88 -32.96 2.51 14.26
C VAL A 88 -32.53 2.04 15.64
N GLU A 89 -33.03 0.89 16.09
CA GLU A 89 -32.69 0.36 17.41
C GLU A 89 -31.19 0.08 17.55
N SER A 90 -30.64 0.31 18.75
CA SER A 90 -29.21 0.13 19.01
C SER A 90 -28.74 -1.31 18.78
N SER A 91 -29.61 -2.30 18.97
CA SER A 91 -29.39 -3.72 18.66
C SER A 91 -29.10 -3.93 17.17
N ASP A 92 -29.93 -3.38 16.28
CA ASP A 92 -29.79 -3.52 14.82
C ASP A 92 -28.57 -2.76 14.30
N GLN A 93 -28.31 -1.56 14.84
CA GLN A 93 -27.09 -0.81 14.55
C GLN A 93 -25.84 -1.62 14.92
N LEU A 94 -25.82 -2.24 16.10
CA LEU A 94 -24.70 -3.07 16.54
C LEU A 94 -24.50 -4.28 15.63
N GLN A 95 -25.58 -4.95 15.22
CA GLN A 95 -25.50 -6.08 14.28
C GLN A 95 -24.91 -5.66 12.93
N LEU A 96 -25.38 -4.54 12.36
CA LEU A 96 -24.85 -4.02 11.08
C LEU A 96 -23.38 -3.62 11.21
N SER A 97 -23.01 -2.92 12.28
CA SER A 97 -21.63 -2.53 12.56
C SER A 97 -20.70 -3.74 12.62
N ASN A 98 -21.09 -4.76 13.40
CA ASN A 98 -20.32 -6.01 13.51
C ASN A 98 -20.19 -6.73 12.17
N TYR A 99 -21.26 -6.77 11.37
CA TYR A 99 -21.24 -7.35 10.04
C TYR A 99 -20.25 -6.62 9.11
N LEU A 100 -20.33 -5.28 9.03
CA LEU A 100 -19.48 -4.48 8.16
C LEU A 100 -18.01 -4.54 8.61
N MET A 101 -17.75 -4.55 9.91
CA MET A 101 -16.40 -4.71 10.45
C MET A 101 -15.83 -6.09 10.11
N ASN A 102 -16.63 -7.16 10.22
CA ASN A 102 -16.22 -8.49 9.79
C ASN A 102 -15.96 -8.57 8.28
N TRP A 103 -16.82 -7.96 7.47
CA TRP A 103 -16.62 -7.86 6.02
C TRP A 103 -15.29 -7.14 5.70
N LEU A 104 -15.02 -6.00 6.35
CA LEU A 104 -13.80 -5.25 6.17
C LEU A 104 -12.57 -6.07 6.59
N ASN A 105 -12.61 -6.70 7.75
CA ASN A 105 -11.53 -7.56 8.23
C ASN A 105 -11.24 -8.73 7.28
N ASN A 106 -12.27 -9.37 6.74
CA ASN A 106 -12.11 -10.42 5.73
C ASN A 106 -11.49 -9.88 4.45
N LYS A 107 -11.95 -8.72 3.96
CA LYS A 107 -11.37 -8.06 2.79
C LYS A 107 -9.89 -7.73 3.00
N ILE A 108 -9.52 -7.18 4.15
CA ILE A 108 -8.11 -6.91 4.54
C ILE A 108 -7.32 -8.22 4.59
N LYS A 109 -7.89 -9.27 5.19
CA LYS A 109 -7.27 -10.59 5.30
C LYS A 109 -7.00 -11.24 3.96
N ASP A 110 -7.90 -11.08 3.00
CA ASP A 110 -7.80 -11.72 1.69
C ASP A 110 -6.86 -10.93 0.75
N ASP A 111 -7.09 -9.61 0.61
CA ASP A 111 -6.33 -8.75 -0.31
C ASP A 111 -4.92 -8.45 0.21
N LEU A 112 -4.73 -8.34 1.54
CA LEU A 112 -3.45 -8.01 2.19
C LEU A 112 -2.88 -9.17 3.01
N LYS A 113 -3.29 -10.42 2.71
CA LYS A 113 -2.85 -11.62 3.43
C LYS A 113 -1.35 -11.68 3.70
N SER A 114 -0.54 -11.45 2.66
CA SER A 114 0.92 -11.50 2.77
C SER A 114 1.49 -10.51 3.78
N LEU A 115 0.84 -9.35 3.97
CA LEU A 115 1.29 -8.33 4.91
C LEU A 115 0.92 -8.71 6.35
N ILE A 116 -0.29 -9.27 6.54
CA ILE A 116 -0.76 -9.78 7.83
C ILE A 116 0.06 -10.99 8.27
N ASP A 117 0.33 -11.93 7.37
CA ASP A 117 1.14 -13.11 7.64
C ASP A 117 2.54 -12.73 8.13
N LEU A 118 3.16 -11.68 7.55
CA LEU A 118 4.44 -11.15 8.03
C LEU A 118 4.33 -10.53 9.42
N LYS A 119 3.26 -9.76 9.69
CA LYS A 119 3.01 -9.15 11.00
C LYS A 119 2.81 -10.20 12.10
N GLN A 120 2.11 -11.29 11.77
CA GLN A 120 1.73 -12.35 12.71
C GLN A 120 2.70 -13.53 12.70
N ILE A 121 3.92 -13.33 12.19
CA ILE A 121 4.90 -14.40 12.03
C ILE A 121 5.28 -15.03 13.38
N LYS A 122 5.03 -16.35 13.54
CA LYS A 122 5.31 -17.11 14.78
C LYS A 122 6.63 -17.89 14.74
N ILE A 123 7.51 -17.58 13.78
CA ILE A 123 8.76 -18.31 13.58
C ILE A 123 9.83 -17.83 14.56
N ASN A 124 10.43 -18.74 15.32
CA ASN A 124 11.45 -18.46 16.34
C ASN A 124 12.86 -18.17 15.78
N ASN A 125 12.95 -17.66 14.56
CA ASN A 125 14.22 -17.26 13.95
C ASN A 125 14.32 -15.71 13.94
N PRO A 126 15.29 -15.10 14.65
CA PRO A 126 15.43 -13.65 14.72
C PRO A 126 15.63 -12.98 13.37
N SER A 127 16.36 -13.62 12.45
CA SER A 127 16.60 -13.09 11.11
C SER A 127 15.30 -13.00 10.32
N ILE A 128 14.56 -14.10 10.22
CA ILE A 128 13.27 -14.12 9.50
C ILE A 128 12.33 -13.04 10.05
N ARG A 129 12.24 -12.92 11.38
CA ARG A 129 11.41 -11.90 12.05
C ARG A 129 11.86 -10.47 11.73
N ALA A 130 13.17 -10.21 11.73
CA ALA A 130 13.71 -8.89 11.43
C ALA A 130 13.34 -8.44 10.00
N LEU A 131 13.50 -9.31 9.00
CA LEU A 131 13.11 -8.95 7.63
C LEU A 131 11.60 -8.83 7.46
N ALA A 132 10.82 -9.72 8.08
CA ALA A 132 9.37 -9.67 8.05
C ALA A 132 8.86 -8.34 8.63
N TYR A 133 9.43 -7.91 9.76
CA TYR A 133 9.11 -6.65 10.40
C TYR A 133 9.50 -5.45 9.51
N GLN A 134 10.73 -5.42 8.99
CA GLN A 134 11.14 -4.36 8.07
C GLN A 134 10.25 -4.28 6.83
N LEU A 135 9.82 -5.43 6.29
CA LEU A 135 8.94 -5.47 5.13
C LEU A 135 7.56 -4.92 5.50
N TYR A 136 7.03 -5.30 6.65
CA TYR A 136 5.77 -4.78 7.17
C TYR A 136 5.79 -3.25 7.33
N GLU A 137 6.82 -2.71 8.00
CA GLU A 137 7.00 -1.28 8.23
C GLU A 137 7.14 -0.48 6.92
N ASN A 138 7.76 -1.08 5.90
CA ASN A 138 7.92 -0.46 4.58
C ASN A 138 6.83 -0.87 3.59
N ASN A 139 5.63 -1.21 4.07
CA ASN A 139 4.45 -1.53 3.26
C ASN A 139 4.67 -2.65 2.22
N GLY A 140 5.59 -3.56 2.51
CA GLY A 140 5.92 -4.73 1.73
C GLY A 140 6.98 -4.52 0.66
N VAL A 141 7.72 -3.40 0.65
CA VAL A 141 8.80 -3.14 -0.31
C VAL A 141 10.00 -2.48 0.38
N ILE A 142 11.19 -3.04 0.22
CA ILE A 142 12.44 -2.45 0.70
C ILE A 142 13.49 -2.49 -0.40
N LYS A 143 14.36 -1.48 -0.47
CA LYS A 143 15.53 -1.54 -1.36
C LYS A 143 16.54 -2.53 -0.81
N ARG A 144 17.06 -3.37 -1.68
CA ARG A 144 18.04 -4.41 -1.34
C ARG A 144 19.30 -3.84 -0.69
N GLU A 145 19.70 -2.62 -1.07
CA GLU A 145 20.88 -1.95 -0.49
C GLU A 145 20.70 -1.59 0.99
N ASP A 146 19.47 -1.27 1.42
CA ASP A 146 19.20 -0.87 2.81
C ASP A 146 19.29 -2.07 3.77
N VAL A 147 19.17 -3.29 3.24
CA VAL A 147 19.16 -4.55 4.00
C VAL A 147 20.28 -5.49 3.58
N SER A 148 21.31 -5.00 2.89
CA SER A 148 22.35 -5.85 2.28
C SER A 148 23.11 -6.69 3.31
N ASN A 149 23.49 -6.09 4.44
CA ASN A 149 24.23 -6.78 5.51
C ASN A 149 23.39 -7.92 6.09
N PHE A 150 22.10 -7.65 6.27
CA PHE A 150 21.14 -8.61 6.78
C PHE A 150 20.92 -9.78 5.79
N LEU A 151 20.78 -9.48 4.48
CA LEU A 151 20.59 -10.49 3.44
C LEU A 151 21.78 -11.44 3.26
N ASN A 152 23.00 -10.97 3.52
CA ASN A 152 24.22 -11.78 3.44
C ASN A 152 24.26 -12.86 4.52
N ASN A 153 23.67 -12.57 5.68
CA ASN A 153 23.60 -13.52 6.80
C ASN A 153 22.42 -14.51 6.66
N LEU A 154 21.50 -14.27 5.71
CA LEU A 154 20.31 -15.09 5.52
C LEU A 154 20.63 -16.40 4.79
N ARG A 155 20.39 -17.53 5.44
CA ARG A 155 20.58 -18.88 4.89
C ARG A 155 19.51 -19.23 3.87
N GLN A 156 19.76 -20.24 3.04
CA GLN A 156 18.84 -20.64 1.98
C GLN A 156 17.50 -21.17 2.51
N GLU A 157 17.51 -21.86 3.64
CA GLU A 157 16.31 -22.33 4.35
C GLU A 157 15.44 -21.16 4.82
N GLU A 158 16.05 -20.15 5.43
CA GLU A 158 15.36 -18.93 5.87
C GLU A 158 14.75 -18.17 4.68
N ARG A 159 15.48 -18.09 3.56
CA ARG A 159 14.95 -17.53 2.31
C ARG A 159 13.77 -18.32 1.78
N ARG A 160 13.77 -19.65 1.90
CA ARG A 160 12.66 -20.50 1.46
C ARG A 160 11.39 -20.18 2.25
N VAL A 161 11.51 -20.09 3.58
CA VAL A 161 10.38 -19.73 4.47
C VAL A 161 9.79 -18.36 4.08
N LEU A 162 10.63 -17.35 3.85
CA LEU A 162 10.16 -16.03 3.41
C LEU A 162 9.51 -16.05 2.03
N ARG A 163 9.99 -16.88 1.09
CA ARG A 163 9.35 -17.07 -0.22
C ARG A 163 7.96 -17.68 -0.10
N GLU A 164 7.77 -18.64 0.82
CA GLU A 164 6.47 -19.24 1.10
C GLU A 164 5.47 -18.20 1.66
N LEU A 165 5.95 -17.19 2.41
CA LEU A 165 5.17 -16.03 2.84
C LEU A 165 4.91 -14.99 1.73
N GLY A 166 5.43 -15.21 0.53
CA GLY A 166 5.25 -14.35 -0.64
C GLY A 166 6.32 -13.28 -0.83
N VAL A 167 7.45 -13.37 -0.13
CA VAL A 167 8.59 -12.48 -0.34
C VAL A 167 9.36 -12.87 -1.60
N LYS A 168 9.59 -11.90 -2.48
CA LYS A 168 10.50 -12.00 -3.63
C LYS A 168 11.82 -11.31 -3.29
N PHE A 169 12.92 -12.00 -3.56
CA PHE A 169 14.27 -11.46 -3.42
C PHE A 169 14.76 -10.98 -4.77
N GLY A 170 14.41 -9.75 -5.13
CA GLY A 170 14.80 -9.17 -6.40
C GLY A 170 16.23 -8.63 -6.42
N ARG A 171 16.62 -8.16 -7.62
CA ARG A 171 17.93 -7.56 -7.90
C ARG A 171 18.14 -6.24 -7.16
N TYR A 172 17.08 -5.42 -7.07
CA TYR A 172 17.09 -4.10 -6.44
C TYR A 172 16.18 -3.99 -5.22
N HIS A 173 15.16 -4.84 -5.11
CA HIS A 173 14.17 -4.76 -4.06
C HIS A 173 13.89 -6.13 -3.44
N ILE A 174 13.58 -6.13 -2.15
CA ILE A 174 12.92 -7.23 -1.47
C ILE A 174 11.46 -6.82 -1.29
N PHE A 175 10.51 -7.61 -1.78
CA PHE A 175 9.13 -7.17 -1.82
C PHE A 175 8.10 -8.30 -1.75
N LEU A 176 6.87 -7.96 -1.37
CA LEU A 176 5.70 -8.84 -1.40
C LEU A 176 4.96 -8.69 -2.74
N TYR A 177 5.15 -9.64 -3.66
CA TYR A 177 4.63 -9.51 -5.04
C TYR A 177 3.11 -9.46 -5.13
N LYS A 178 2.40 -10.11 -4.19
CA LYS A 178 0.92 -10.11 -4.17
C LYS A 178 0.35 -8.71 -3.93
N LEU A 179 1.11 -7.81 -3.31
CA LEU A 179 0.67 -6.47 -2.99
C LEU A 179 0.74 -5.48 -4.17
N PHE A 180 1.14 -5.94 -5.36
CA PHE A 180 1.07 -5.14 -6.60
C PHE A 180 -0.18 -5.45 -7.43
N LYS A 181 -1.05 -6.37 -6.97
CA LYS A 181 -2.36 -6.57 -7.58
C LYS A 181 -3.25 -5.34 -7.37
N PRO A 182 -4.08 -4.95 -8.35
CA PRO A 182 -4.92 -3.75 -8.25
C PRO A 182 -5.71 -3.65 -6.95
N ASN A 183 -6.45 -4.70 -6.58
CA ASN A 183 -7.27 -4.71 -5.36
C ASN A 183 -6.43 -4.49 -4.08
N ALA A 184 -5.26 -5.13 -3.99
CA ALA A 184 -4.35 -4.99 -2.86
C ALA A 184 -3.75 -3.58 -2.79
N VAL A 185 -3.38 -3.00 -3.94
CA VAL A 185 -2.86 -1.63 -4.02
C VAL A 185 -3.94 -0.62 -3.59
N SER A 186 -5.14 -0.70 -4.16
CA SER A 186 -6.26 0.19 -3.83
C SER A 186 -6.61 0.11 -2.35
N LEU A 187 -6.83 -1.10 -1.82
CA LEU A 187 -7.18 -1.30 -0.41
C LEU A 187 -6.08 -0.77 0.52
N ARG A 188 -4.82 -1.14 0.28
CA ARG A 188 -3.69 -0.68 1.11
C ARG A 188 -3.58 0.84 1.11
N ILE A 189 -3.78 1.50 -0.04
CA ILE A 189 -3.67 2.95 -0.15
C ILE A 189 -4.87 3.65 0.49
N ALA A 190 -6.08 3.13 0.33
CA ALA A 190 -7.25 3.65 1.04
C ALA A 190 -7.06 3.59 2.57
N LEU A 191 -6.62 2.44 3.08
CA LEU A 191 -6.33 2.24 4.50
C LEU A 191 -5.19 3.12 5.02
N TRP A 192 -4.08 3.20 4.28
CA TRP A 192 -2.92 4.03 4.63
C TRP A 192 -3.28 5.52 4.68
N ARG A 193 -4.05 6.01 3.70
CA ARG A 193 -4.55 7.40 3.69
C ARG A 193 -5.53 7.67 4.82
N ASN A 194 -6.46 6.75 5.05
CA ASN A 194 -7.39 6.83 6.18
C ASN A 194 -6.62 6.92 7.50
N TYR A 195 -5.56 6.14 7.69
CA TYR A 195 -4.78 6.17 8.93
C TYR A 195 -3.97 7.46 9.10
N HIS A 196 -3.27 7.91 8.06
CA HIS A 196 -2.40 9.09 8.15
C HIS A 196 -3.14 10.41 8.02
N GLN A 197 -4.40 10.41 7.56
CA GLN A 197 -5.24 11.59 7.33
C GLN A 197 -4.50 12.69 6.53
N LYS A 198 -3.71 12.26 5.53
CA LYS A 198 -2.85 13.10 4.70
C LYS A 198 -2.82 12.55 3.27
N TYR A 199 -2.32 13.37 2.34
CA TYR A 199 -2.05 12.99 0.95
C TYR A 199 -3.30 12.64 0.13
N PHE A 200 -4.46 13.21 0.46
CA PHE A 200 -5.73 12.99 -0.25
C PHE A 200 -5.68 13.43 -1.71
N GLN A 201 -4.83 14.40 -2.05
CA GLN A 201 -4.64 14.91 -3.40
C GLN A 201 -3.82 13.99 -4.31
N LEU A 202 -3.05 13.05 -3.73
CA LEU A 202 -2.28 12.11 -4.53
C LEU A 202 -3.25 11.15 -5.23
N LYS A 203 -2.95 10.77 -6.48
CA LYS A 203 -3.80 9.84 -7.24
C LYS A 203 -3.07 8.55 -7.49
N LEU A 204 -3.80 7.44 -7.45
CA LEU A 204 -3.28 6.15 -7.86
C LEU A 204 -2.85 6.22 -9.34
N PRO A 205 -1.68 5.68 -9.70
CA PRO A 205 -1.36 5.43 -11.10
C PRO A 205 -2.44 4.54 -11.73
N LYS A 206 -2.75 4.76 -13.01
CA LYS A 206 -3.70 3.89 -13.73
C LYS A 206 -3.17 2.45 -13.72
N PHE A 207 -4.02 1.51 -13.31
CA PHE A 207 -3.68 0.09 -13.36
C PHE A 207 -3.36 -0.33 -14.80
N GLY A 208 -2.39 -1.23 -14.94
CA GLY A 208 -1.86 -1.66 -16.25
C GLY A 208 -0.65 -0.88 -16.73
N LEU A 209 -0.35 0.29 -16.16
CA LEU A 209 0.89 1.02 -16.46
C LEU A 209 2.08 0.35 -15.77
N ASN A 210 3.15 0.11 -16.53
CA ASN A 210 4.40 -0.47 -16.03
C ASN A 210 5.53 0.56 -15.95
N PHE A 211 5.42 1.63 -16.74
CA PHE A 211 6.42 2.69 -16.88
C PHE A 211 5.70 4.04 -16.99
N LEU A 212 6.19 5.04 -16.27
CA LEU A 212 5.67 6.40 -16.27
C LEU A 212 6.85 7.36 -16.40
N GLU A 213 6.70 8.37 -17.24
CA GLU A 213 7.62 9.50 -17.32
C GLU A 213 6.86 10.72 -16.78
N HIS A 214 7.33 11.28 -15.66
CA HIS A 214 6.70 12.45 -15.04
C HIS A 214 7.74 13.53 -14.81
N LYS A 215 7.48 14.71 -15.39
CA LYS A 215 8.32 15.91 -15.20
C LYS A 215 8.22 16.47 -13.78
N ASN A 216 7.10 16.23 -13.11
CA ASN A 216 6.92 16.60 -11.71
C ASN A 216 7.34 15.46 -10.78
N PRO A 217 8.05 15.75 -9.69
CA PRO A 217 8.38 14.75 -8.70
C PRO A 217 7.11 14.42 -7.91
N GLU A 218 6.29 13.49 -8.43
CA GLU A 218 5.33 12.82 -7.57
C GLU A 218 6.06 12.26 -6.35
N ASN A 219 5.38 12.26 -5.21
CA ASN A 219 5.97 11.85 -3.94
C ASN A 219 6.53 10.43 -4.07
N LYS A 220 7.87 10.31 -4.09
CA LYS A 220 8.60 9.05 -4.26
C LYS A 220 8.09 7.97 -3.30
N ASN A 221 7.79 8.34 -2.05
CA ASN A 221 7.35 7.38 -1.04
C ASN A 221 5.93 6.88 -1.33
N PHE A 222 5.06 7.75 -1.84
CA PHE A 222 3.72 7.34 -2.28
C PHE A 222 3.78 6.44 -3.51
N MET A 223 4.64 6.74 -4.48
CA MET A 223 4.84 5.87 -5.65
C MET A 223 5.42 4.51 -5.27
N LEU A 224 6.32 4.46 -4.29
CA LEU A 224 6.82 3.20 -3.73
C LEU A 224 5.70 2.38 -3.07
N LEU A 225 4.79 3.03 -2.34
CA LEU A 225 3.58 2.41 -1.79
C LEU A 225 2.63 1.87 -2.88
N CYS A 226 2.60 2.52 -4.04
CA CYS A 226 1.88 2.04 -5.24
C CYS A 226 2.61 0.89 -5.96
N GLY A 227 3.85 0.57 -5.58
CA GLY A 227 4.67 -0.46 -6.22
C GLY A 227 5.56 0.02 -7.36
N PHE A 228 5.87 1.32 -7.41
CA PHE A 228 6.76 1.92 -8.40
C PHE A 228 8.05 2.45 -7.78
N GLU A 229 9.20 2.15 -8.38
CA GLU A 229 10.47 2.75 -8.02
C GLU A 229 10.77 3.95 -8.92
N LYS A 230 11.35 5.00 -8.32
CA LYS A 230 11.77 6.20 -9.03
C LYS A 230 13.21 6.10 -9.53
N PHE A 231 13.41 6.33 -10.82
CA PHE A 231 14.70 6.51 -11.47
C PHE A 231 14.72 7.86 -12.18
N ASP A 232 15.27 8.88 -11.54
CA ASP A 232 15.27 10.25 -12.06
C ASP A 232 13.83 10.76 -12.34
N GLN A 233 13.44 10.94 -13.60
CA GLN A 233 12.08 11.32 -14.03
C GLN A 233 11.16 10.12 -14.30
N PHE A 234 11.68 8.90 -14.21
CA PHE A 234 10.93 7.68 -14.51
C PHE A 234 10.41 7.01 -13.26
N PHE A 235 9.22 6.43 -13.34
CA PHE A 235 8.69 5.49 -12.37
C PHE A 235 8.44 4.15 -13.05
N VAL A 236 8.99 3.08 -12.48
CA VAL A 236 8.89 1.73 -13.05
C VAL A 236 8.31 0.77 -12.03
N ARG A 237 7.32 -0.01 -12.44
CA ARG A 237 6.67 -0.99 -11.58
C ARG A 237 7.66 -2.07 -11.15
N ILE A 238 7.76 -2.31 -9.84
CA ILE A 238 8.87 -3.08 -9.24
C ILE A 238 8.90 -4.55 -9.70
N ASP A 239 7.74 -5.20 -9.83
CA ASP A 239 7.69 -6.59 -10.32
C ASP A 239 8.06 -6.70 -11.81
N ILE A 240 7.70 -5.71 -12.62
CA ILE A 240 8.10 -5.65 -14.02
C ILE A 240 9.59 -5.38 -14.17
N LEU A 241 10.11 -4.48 -13.35
CA LEU A 241 11.53 -4.23 -13.26
C LEU A 241 12.32 -5.49 -12.87
N GLU A 242 11.82 -6.27 -11.92
CA GLU A 242 12.43 -7.56 -11.56
C GLU A 242 12.39 -8.56 -12.72
N ARG A 243 11.27 -8.66 -13.43
CA ARG A 243 11.15 -9.51 -14.63
C ARG A 243 12.12 -9.08 -15.73
N LEU A 244 12.35 -7.77 -15.89
CA LEU A 244 13.35 -7.25 -16.81
C LEU A 244 14.73 -7.78 -16.43
N PHE A 245 15.10 -7.75 -15.14
CA PHE A 245 16.41 -8.25 -14.70
C PHE A 245 16.56 -9.74 -14.90
N VAL A 246 15.54 -10.54 -14.62
CA VAL A 246 15.58 -11.98 -14.92
C VAL A 246 15.81 -12.20 -16.42
N LYS A 247 15.14 -11.43 -17.30
CA LYS A 247 15.36 -11.50 -18.75
C LYS A 247 16.80 -11.13 -19.13
N ILE A 248 17.31 -10.02 -18.60
CA ILE A 248 18.69 -9.56 -18.82
C ILE A 248 19.70 -10.64 -18.39
N MET A 249 19.49 -11.27 -17.23
CA MET A 249 20.36 -12.35 -16.73
C MET A 249 20.32 -13.57 -17.64
N ASN A 250 19.12 -13.99 -18.09
CA ASN A 250 18.96 -15.15 -18.97
C ASN A 250 19.47 -14.88 -20.40
N SER A 251 19.52 -13.63 -20.84
CA SER A 251 20.15 -13.26 -22.11
C SER A 251 21.68 -13.28 -22.05
N ASN A 252 22.27 -13.40 -20.86
CA ASN A 252 23.71 -13.39 -20.64
C ASN A 252 24.29 -14.80 -20.34
N LEU A 253 23.70 -15.86 -20.92
CA LEU A 253 24.14 -17.24 -20.69
C LEU A 253 25.57 -17.51 -21.21
N GLU A 254 26.05 -16.75 -22.19
CA GLU A 254 27.39 -16.92 -22.79
C GLU A 254 28.50 -16.10 -22.09
N ASN A 255 28.25 -15.50 -20.91
CA ASN A 255 29.20 -14.63 -20.21
C ASN A 255 29.77 -13.48 -21.06
N LYS A 256 29.03 -13.06 -22.09
CA LYS A 256 29.36 -11.83 -22.82
C LYS A 256 29.06 -10.67 -21.89
N ASN A 257 30.06 -9.86 -21.57
CA ASN A 257 29.87 -8.63 -20.79
C ASN A 257 28.89 -7.64 -21.45
N GLU A 258 28.32 -7.96 -22.61
CA GLU A 258 27.51 -7.11 -23.46
C GLU A 258 26.19 -7.83 -23.76
N ILE A 259 25.08 -7.15 -23.47
CA ILE A 259 23.73 -7.68 -23.62
C ILE A 259 23.06 -6.89 -24.72
N LYS A 260 22.57 -7.59 -25.75
CA LYS A 260 21.81 -6.97 -26.84
C LYS A 260 20.45 -6.51 -26.33
N LEU A 261 20.06 -5.29 -26.65
CA LEU A 261 18.68 -4.82 -26.45
C LEU A 261 17.76 -5.55 -27.42
N ILE A 262 16.82 -6.31 -26.88
CA ILE A 262 15.79 -7.01 -27.66
C ILE A 262 14.43 -6.32 -27.51
N PRO A 263 13.55 -6.34 -28.54
CA PRO A 263 12.24 -5.69 -28.50
C PRO A 263 11.37 -6.13 -27.31
N GLU A 264 11.50 -7.38 -26.87
CA GLU A 264 10.78 -7.91 -25.72
C GLU A 264 11.06 -7.16 -24.41
N MET A 265 12.27 -6.61 -24.24
CA MET A 265 12.61 -5.80 -23.06
C MET A 265 11.86 -4.46 -23.06
N LEU A 266 11.69 -3.86 -24.23
CA LEU A 266 10.92 -2.62 -24.41
C LEU A 266 9.44 -2.88 -24.18
N ASN A 267 8.90 -3.95 -24.76
CA ASN A 267 7.50 -4.36 -24.61
C ASN A 267 7.14 -4.69 -23.16
N LEU A 268 8.07 -5.32 -22.42
CA LEU A 268 7.88 -5.63 -21.01
C LEU A 268 7.68 -4.36 -20.16
N LEU A 269 8.51 -3.33 -20.39
CA LEU A 269 8.38 -2.05 -19.70
C LEU A 269 7.24 -1.20 -20.24
N GLY A 270 6.91 -1.32 -21.54
CA GLY A 270 6.00 -0.42 -22.24
C GLY A 270 6.61 0.97 -22.45
N CYS A 271 7.89 1.03 -22.83
CA CYS A 271 8.61 2.30 -23.02
C CYS A 271 9.40 2.34 -24.35
N SER A 272 9.77 3.55 -24.78
CA SER A 272 10.60 3.75 -25.98
C SER A 272 12.04 3.26 -25.79
N LYS A 273 12.77 3.04 -26.89
CA LYS A 273 14.21 2.74 -26.88
C LYS A 273 15.00 3.82 -26.11
N ASP A 274 14.68 5.09 -26.34
CA ASP A 274 15.37 6.22 -25.69
C ASP A 274 15.12 6.26 -24.17
N SER A 275 13.86 6.06 -23.76
CA SER A 275 13.48 5.99 -22.35
C SER A 275 14.15 4.79 -21.66
N PHE A 276 14.22 3.64 -22.35
CA PHE A 276 14.93 2.46 -21.86
C PHE A 276 16.42 2.75 -21.63
N ILE A 277 17.11 3.31 -22.63
CA ILE A 277 18.54 3.65 -22.54
C ILE A 277 18.79 4.56 -21.34
N LYS A 278 18.01 5.63 -21.20
CA LYS A 278 18.12 6.56 -20.07
C LYS A 278 17.85 5.86 -18.73
N LEU A 279 16.85 4.98 -18.66
CA LEU A 279 16.55 4.19 -17.46
C LEU A 279 17.75 3.32 -17.06
N ILE A 280 18.23 2.44 -17.94
CA ILE A 280 19.28 1.47 -17.59
C ILE A 280 20.61 2.16 -17.23
N GLN A 281 20.88 3.33 -17.81
CA GLN A 281 22.02 4.17 -17.42
C GLN A 281 21.94 4.59 -15.95
N LYS A 282 20.75 4.98 -15.46
CA LYS A 282 20.53 5.28 -14.03
C LYS A 282 20.64 4.04 -13.13
N MET A 283 20.62 2.85 -13.72
CA MET A 283 20.78 1.57 -13.03
C MET A 283 22.21 1.02 -13.11
N ASN A 284 23.19 1.89 -13.43
CA ASN A 284 24.60 1.55 -13.55
C ASN A 284 24.91 0.60 -14.72
N TYR A 285 24.20 0.74 -15.84
CA TYR A 285 24.58 0.13 -17.10
C TYR A 285 25.19 1.17 -18.05
N LYS A 286 26.18 0.76 -18.83
CA LYS A 286 26.69 1.55 -19.97
C LYS A 286 26.04 1.03 -21.24
N THR A 287 25.60 1.93 -22.11
CA THR A 287 24.99 1.62 -23.41
C THR A 287 25.94 2.00 -24.54
N PHE A 288 25.90 1.27 -25.64
CA PHE A 288 26.69 1.52 -26.84
C PHE A 288 26.00 0.90 -28.06
N GLU A 289 26.36 1.34 -29.26
CA GLU A 289 25.84 0.79 -30.52
C GLU A 289 26.93 0.02 -31.27
N LYS A 290 26.54 -1.09 -31.89
CA LYS A 290 27.36 -1.92 -32.78
C LYS A 290 26.48 -2.40 -33.92
N ASN A 291 26.89 -2.15 -35.17
CA ASN A 291 26.15 -2.59 -36.37
C ASN A 291 24.66 -2.20 -36.34
N ASP A 292 24.35 -0.94 -35.99
CA ASP A 292 22.98 -0.41 -35.81
C ASP A 292 22.13 -1.07 -34.71
N GLU A 293 22.74 -1.94 -33.91
CA GLU A 293 22.11 -2.60 -32.77
C GLU A 293 22.60 -2.01 -31.45
N THR A 294 21.68 -1.85 -30.50
CA THR A 294 22.01 -1.32 -29.17
C THR A 294 22.37 -2.44 -28.21
N PHE A 295 23.49 -2.25 -27.53
CA PHE A 295 23.99 -3.14 -26.49
C PHE A 295 24.18 -2.38 -25.18
N PHE A 296 24.15 -3.11 -24.08
CA PHE A 296 24.41 -2.57 -22.76
C PHE A 296 25.18 -3.53 -21.86
N LYS A 297 25.95 -2.97 -20.92
CA LYS A 297 26.77 -3.72 -19.98
C LYS A 297 26.68 -3.19 -18.58
N TYR A 298 26.61 -4.08 -17.59
CA TYR A 298 26.61 -3.67 -16.19
C TYR A 298 27.97 -3.07 -15.81
N ALA A 299 27.97 -1.85 -15.29
CA ALA A 299 29.16 -1.10 -14.93
C ALA A 299 28.93 -0.45 -13.55
N PRO A 300 29.06 -1.23 -12.46
CA PRO A 300 28.79 -0.73 -11.12
C PRO A 300 29.70 0.46 -10.80
N VAL A 301 29.12 1.54 -10.30
CA VAL A 301 29.88 2.68 -9.78
C VAL A 301 30.61 2.21 -8.52
N LYS A 302 31.95 2.25 -8.52
CA LYS A 302 32.74 1.97 -7.31
C LYS A 302 32.38 3.01 -6.24
N LYS A 303 31.52 2.64 -5.28
CA LYS A 303 31.28 3.46 -4.08
C LYS A 303 32.57 3.44 -3.25
N PHE A 304 33.37 4.50 -3.31
CA PHE A 304 34.42 4.73 -2.32
C PHE A 304 33.73 4.84 -0.95
N LYS A 305 34.01 3.91 -0.04
CA LYS A 305 33.62 4.08 1.37
C LYS A 305 34.40 5.30 1.88
N LYS A 306 33.77 6.47 1.88
CA LYS A 306 34.22 7.55 2.77
C LYS A 306 34.04 7.01 4.17
N ASN A 307 35.13 6.53 4.77
CA ASN A 307 35.20 6.32 6.20
C ASN A 307 35.01 7.69 6.84
N TYR A 308 33.76 8.08 7.09
CA TYR A 308 33.46 9.12 8.04
C TYR A 308 33.90 8.57 9.40
N LYS A 309 35.18 8.81 9.75
CA LYS A 309 35.58 8.82 11.15
C LYS A 309 34.69 9.87 11.78
N PHE A 310 33.66 9.44 12.51
CA PHE A 310 32.97 10.28 13.45
C PHE A 310 34.05 10.83 14.39
N LYS A 311 34.46 12.09 14.19
CA LYS A 311 35.13 12.83 15.25
C LYS A 311 34.03 13.02 16.29
N SER A 312 33.97 12.17 17.30
CA SER A 312 33.21 12.50 18.50
C SER A 312 33.86 13.74 19.09
N ASN A 313 33.29 14.92 18.83
CA ASN A 313 33.51 16.06 19.68
C ASN A 313 32.87 15.72 21.03
N ASN A 314 33.65 15.09 21.90
CA ASN A 314 33.29 14.69 23.26
C ASN A 314 32.99 15.88 24.19
N LYS A 315 32.87 17.11 23.67
CA LYS A 315 32.72 18.32 24.47
C LYS A 315 31.26 18.60 24.88
N ASP A 316 30.27 18.08 24.16
CA ASP A 316 28.85 18.35 24.43
C ASP A 316 28.01 17.08 24.66
N ASN A 317 28.62 16.00 25.17
CA ASN A 317 27.86 14.82 25.56
C ASN A 317 27.30 15.04 26.99
N PRO A 318 25.97 15.12 27.20
CA PRO A 318 25.36 15.33 28.51
C PRO A 318 25.70 14.23 29.53
N PHE A 319 26.11 13.06 29.05
CA PHE A 319 26.47 11.90 29.86
C PHE A 319 27.98 11.80 30.16
N SER A 320 28.78 12.77 29.75
CA SER A 320 30.22 12.80 30.05
C SER A 320 30.53 12.85 31.57
N VAL A 321 29.63 13.45 32.35
CA VAL A 321 29.70 13.53 33.82
C VAL A 321 29.61 12.14 34.47
N LEU A 322 28.90 11.19 33.85
CA LEU A 322 28.77 9.83 34.40
C LEU A 322 30.08 9.03 34.36
N LYS A 323 31.06 9.42 33.53
CA LYS A 323 32.38 8.79 33.51
C LYS A 323 33.27 9.19 34.70
N GLN A 324 32.91 10.24 35.43
CA GLN A 324 33.64 10.70 36.61
C GLN A 324 33.04 10.18 37.92
N MET A 325 31.91 9.46 37.86
CA MET A 325 31.32 8.82 39.03
C MET A 325 32.07 7.51 39.33
N SER A 326 32.92 7.54 40.35
CA SER A 326 33.42 6.31 40.98
C SER A 326 32.34 5.75 41.91
N PHE A 327 31.79 4.58 41.59
CA PHE A 327 31.05 3.79 42.56
C PHE A 327 32.08 3.14 43.50
N LYS A 328 32.08 3.54 44.76
CA LYS A 328 32.73 2.80 45.84
C LYS A 328 31.80 1.71 46.37
#